data_AF-A0A954MFW5-F1
#
_entry.id   AF-A0A954MFW5-F1
#
_cell.length_a   1.000
_cell.length_b   1.000
_cell.length_c   1.000
_cell.angle_alpha   90.00
_cell.angle_beta   90.00
_cell.angle_gamma   90.00
#
_symmetry.space_group_name_H-M   'P 1'
#
loop_
_entity.id
_entity.type
_entity.pdbx_description
1 polymer ?
#
loop_
_entity_poly.entity_id
_entity_poly.type
_entity_poly.pdbx_seq_one_letter_code
_entity_poly.pdbx_strand_id
1 'polypeptide(L)'
;MSFKRVLTGFLHRWLSGNVRTTDSAGRPVATTPQQGQDPAEVEELLNRSPFSVVHFDAKWDAQRVPVQERIRLLTEKISDTSFGYVDVDDHPAYARKSGISNVPACSYFRGTELVATVIGIQQDIEQNLHIVRNGGIPDTSNRISRM
;
A
#
# COMPACT_ATOMS: atom_id res chain seq x y z
N MET A 1 -22.72 22.59 -32.91
CA MET A 1 -22.60 21.67 -31.77
C MET A 1 -21.39 20.79 -32.01
N SER A 2 -20.27 21.07 -31.35
CA SER A 2 -18.98 20.40 -31.59
C SER A 2 -18.49 19.80 -30.27
N PHE A 3 -18.51 18.48 -30.19
CA PHE A 3 -17.97 17.69 -29.08
C PHE A 3 -16.45 17.67 -29.19
N LYS A 4 -15.77 18.37 -28.28
CA LYS A 4 -14.33 18.20 -28.02
C LYS A 4 -14.19 17.35 -26.77
N ARG A 5 -13.80 16.08 -26.92
CA ARG A 5 -13.20 15.27 -25.86
C ARG A 5 -11.77 14.99 -26.27
N VAL A 6 -10.87 15.78 -25.71
CA VAL A 6 -9.42 15.64 -25.82
C VAL A 6 -9.00 14.48 -24.92
N LEU A 7 -8.66 13.35 -25.53
CA LEU A 7 -7.84 12.30 -24.92
C LEU A 7 -6.39 12.76 -25.00
N THR A 8 -5.89 13.46 -23.98
CA THR A 8 -4.44 13.67 -23.82
C THR A 8 -4.13 14.05 -22.39
N GLY A 9 -3.43 13.17 -21.68
CA GLY A 9 -3.02 13.40 -20.29
C GLY A 9 -2.42 12.19 -19.58
N PHE A 10 -1.97 11.18 -20.33
CA PHE A 10 -1.04 10.17 -19.83
C PHE A 10 0.38 10.71 -20.12
N LEU A 11 1.26 10.67 -19.12
CA LEU A 11 2.65 11.18 -19.10
C LEU A 11 2.81 12.71 -19.01
N HIS A 12 2.66 13.30 -17.80
CA HIS A 12 3.60 14.31 -17.30
C HIS A 12 3.27 14.77 -15.86
N ARG A 13 3.58 13.93 -14.85
CA ARG A 13 3.88 14.43 -13.49
C ARG A 13 4.65 13.37 -12.68
N TRP A 14 5.86 13.07 -13.13
CA TRP A 14 6.75 12.09 -12.49
C TRP A 14 8.11 12.72 -12.24
N LEU A 15 8.20 13.67 -11.30
CA LEU A 15 9.46 14.18 -10.75
C LEU A 15 9.18 14.91 -9.43
N SER A 16 9.11 14.19 -8.31
CA SER A 16 9.44 14.68 -6.95
C SER A 16 9.40 13.49 -6.01
N GLY A 17 10.56 13.03 -5.55
CA GLY A 17 10.65 11.97 -4.53
C GLY A 17 11.61 10.80 -4.83
N ASN A 18 12.72 10.97 -5.56
CA ASN A 18 13.76 9.93 -5.57
C ASN A 18 14.62 10.05 -4.30
N VAL A 19 14.20 9.38 -3.22
CA VAL A 19 15.12 9.04 -2.12
C VAL A 19 16.12 8.03 -2.69
N ARG A 20 17.38 8.45 -2.89
CA ARG A 20 18.46 7.55 -3.30
C ARG A 20 18.90 6.73 -2.10
N THR A 21 18.28 5.59 -1.84
CA THR A 21 18.80 4.61 -0.89
C THR A 21 19.93 3.81 -1.54
N THR A 22 21.15 4.02 -1.06
CA THR A 22 22.31 3.17 -1.39
C THR A 22 22.55 2.18 -0.26
N ASP A 23 23.00 0.97 -0.58
CA ASP A 23 23.51 0.04 0.44
C ASP A 23 24.82 0.56 1.06
N SER A 24 25.35 -0.14 2.07
CA SER A 24 26.63 0.19 2.73
C SER A 24 27.84 0.13 1.77
N ALA A 25 27.66 -0.38 0.56
CA ALA A 25 28.67 -0.45 -0.51
C ALA A 25 28.43 0.59 -1.62
N GLY A 26 27.49 1.52 -1.44
CA GLY A 26 27.22 2.60 -2.39
C GLY A 26 26.48 2.16 -3.65
N ARG A 27 25.91 0.95 -3.69
CA ARG A 27 25.16 0.47 -4.86
C ARG A 27 23.75 1.06 -4.83
N PRO A 28 23.21 1.51 -5.98
CA PRO A 28 21.82 1.91 -6.05
C PRO A 28 20.94 0.69 -5.75
N VAL A 29 20.22 0.73 -4.64
CA VAL A 29 19.16 -0.25 -4.38
C VAL A 29 17.99 0.17 -5.25
N ALA A 30 17.38 -0.78 -5.96
CA ALA A 30 16.16 -0.52 -6.71
C ALA A 30 15.04 -0.20 -5.70
N THR A 31 14.87 1.08 -5.38
CA THR A 31 13.71 1.54 -4.61
C THR A 31 12.50 1.40 -5.54
N THR A 32 11.68 0.38 -5.29
CA THR A 32 10.39 0.22 -5.98
C THR A 32 9.61 1.54 -5.83
N PRO A 33 9.02 2.09 -6.91
CA PRO A 33 8.12 3.23 -6.79
C PRO A 33 6.89 2.81 -5.97
N GLN A 34 6.93 3.10 -4.68
CA GLN A 34 5.82 2.92 -3.75
C GLN A 34 4.89 4.13 -3.93
N GLN A 35 3.61 3.93 -4.25
CA GLN A 35 2.67 5.04 -4.39
C GLN A 35 2.27 5.54 -3.01
N GLY A 36 2.68 6.74 -2.60
CA GLY A 36 2.32 7.28 -1.30
C GLY A 36 3.17 6.69 -0.17
N GLN A 37 4.10 7.49 0.35
CA GLN A 37 4.90 7.16 1.54
C GLN A 37 4.52 8.03 2.74
N ASP A 38 3.99 9.22 2.48
CA ASP A 38 3.52 10.16 3.49
C ASP A 38 2.00 10.02 3.72
N PRO A 39 1.49 10.17 4.95
CA PRO A 39 0.06 10.17 5.25
C PRO A 39 -0.81 11.05 4.34
N ALA A 40 -0.32 12.22 3.94
CA ALA A 40 -1.07 13.10 3.03
C ALA A 40 -1.23 12.47 1.64
N GLU A 41 -0.18 11.81 1.13
CA GLU A 41 -0.23 11.09 -0.14
C GLU A 41 -1.13 9.85 -0.05
N VAL A 42 -1.19 9.20 1.13
CA VAL A 42 -2.13 8.11 1.38
C VAL A 42 -3.57 8.61 1.29
N GLU A 43 -3.91 9.75 1.89
CA GLU A 43 -5.26 10.31 1.78
C GLU A 43 -5.63 10.64 0.33
N GLU A 44 -4.71 11.22 -0.44
CA GLU A 44 -4.92 11.43 -1.88
C GLU A 44 -5.14 10.11 -2.63
N LEU A 45 -4.37 9.08 -2.29
CA LEU A 45 -4.47 7.74 -2.86
C LEU A 45 -5.84 7.11 -2.60
N LEU A 46 -6.35 7.20 -1.37
CA LEU A 46 -7.68 6.67 -1.00
C LEU A 46 -8.81 7.32 -1.80
N ASN A 47 -8.66 8.59 -2.21
CA ASN A 47 -9.65 9.30 -3.01
C ASN A 47 -9.58 8.98 -4.51
N ARG A 48 -8.48 8.41 -4.99
CA ARG A 48 -8.24 8.18 -6.42
C ARG A 48 -8.75 6.85 -6.95
N SER A 49 -8.83 5.85 -6.09
CA SER A 49 -9.14 4.48 -6.48
C SER A 49 -10.33 3.93 -5.70
N PRO A 50 -11.18 3.10 -6.32
CA PRO A 50 -12.31 2.47 -5.63
C PRO A 50 -11.84 1.51 -4.52
N PHE A 51 -10.62 0.99 -4.65
CA PHE A 51 -9.99 0.14 -3.64
C PHE A 51 -8.57 0.60 -3.40
N SER A 52 -8.13 0.46 -2.15
CA SER A 52 -6.76 0.76 -1.77
C SER A 52 -6.24 -0.21 -0.73
N VAL A 53 -4.95 -0.48 -0.75
CA VAL A 53 -4.25 -1.23 0.30
C VAL A 53 -3.13 -0.35 0.82
N VAL A 54 -3.08 -0.14 2.15
CA VAL A 54 -2.01 0.62 2.80
C VAL A 54 -1.18 -0.33 3.65
N HIS A 55 0.09 -0.49 3.29
CA HIS A 55 1.05 -1.30 4.02
C HIS A 55 1.74 -0.46 5.10
N PHE A 56 1.71 -0.95 6.33
CA PHE A 56 2.43 -0.38 7.46
C PHE A 56 3.62 -1.28 7.78
N ASP A 57 4.82 -0.71 7.79
CA ASP A 57 6.06 -1.41 8.09
C ASP A 57 7.06 -0.55 8.88
N ALA A 58 8.23 -1.12 9.18
CA ALA A 58 9.35 -0.41 9.77
C ALA A 58 10.68 -0.94 9.23
N LYS A 59 11.70 -0.08 9.10
CA LYS A 59 13.01 -0.46 8.54
C LYS A 59 13.71 -1.59 9.31
N TRP A 60 13.48 -1.69 10.62
CA TRP A 60 14.05 -2.74 11.47
C TRP A 60 13.34 -4.08 11.36
N ASP A 61 12.13 -4.12 10.79
CA ASP A 61 11.37 -5.35 10.63
C ASP A 61 11.71 -6.04 9.30
N ALA A 62 12.47 -7.13 9.38
CA ALA A 62 12.79 -7.94 8.20
C ALA A 62 11.55 -8.65 7.61
N GLN A 63 10.48 -8.85 8.40
CA GLN A 63 9.27 -9.53 7.95
C GLN A 63 8.44 -8.69 6.97
N ARG A 64 8.75 -7.39 6.82
CA ARG A 64 8.14 -6.53 5.79
C ARG A 64 8.49 -6.97 4.37
N VAL A 65 9.70 -7.48 4.12
CA VAL A 65 10.22 -7.66 2.75
C VAL A 65 9.33 -8.58 1.91
N PRO A 66 8.86 -9.74 2.41
CA PRO A 66 7.94 -10.59 1.66
C PRO A 66 6.56 -9.96 1.44
N VAL A 67 6.10 -9.08 2.33
CA VAL A 67 4.83 -8.34 2.15
C VAL A 67 4.99 -7.28 1.07
N GLN A 68 6.07 -6.51 1.10
CA GLN A 68 6.42 -5.52 0.07
C GLN A 68 6.52 -6.16 -1.32
N GLU A 69 7.16 -7.32 -1.45
CA GLU A 69 7.27 -8.00 -2.74
C GLU A 69 5.91 -8.48 -3.27
N ARG A 70 5.04 -9.01 -2.41
CA ARG A 70 3.66 -9.36 -2.80
C ARG A 70 2.91 -8.15 -3.32
N ILE A 71 3.02 -7.00 -2.66
CA ILE A 71 2.35 -5.77 -3.09
C ILE A 71 2.94 -5.26 -4.41
N ARG A 72 4.26 -5.33 -4.60
CA ARG A 72 4.91 -4.94 -5.85
C ARG A 72 4.34 -5.74 -7.03
N LEU A 73 4.26 -7.06 -6.89
CA LEU A 73 3.69 -7.93 -7.92
C LEU A 73 2.22 -7.61 -8.21
N LEU A 74 1.45 -7.23 -7.19
CA LEU A 74 0.03 -6.84 -7.37
C LEU A 74 -0.11 -5.48 -8.05
N THR A 75 0.76 -4.52 -7.75
CA THR A 75 0.78 -3.21 -8.44
C THR A 75 0.96 -3.35 -9.95
N GLU A 76 1.72 -4.35 -10.39
CA GLU A 76 1.92 -4.65 -11.82
C GLU A 76 0.71 -5.34 -12.46
N LYS A 77 -0.09 -6.06 -11.67
CA LYS A 77 -1.20 -6.89 -12.13
C LYS A 77 -2.56 -6.18 -12.07
N ILE A 78 -2.72 -5.24 -11.14
CA ILE A 78 -4.03 -4.69 -10.74
C ILE A 78 -4.02 -3.16 -10.91
N SER A 79 -4.85 -2.65 -11.81
CA SER A 79 -4.89 -1.22 -12.16
C SER A 79 -5.98 -0.41 -11.44
N ASP A 80 -7.00 -1.08 -10.89
CA ASP A 80 -8.15 -0.47 -10.19
C ASP A 80 -7.93 -0.38 -8.67
N THR A 81 -6.72 -0.66 -8.20
CA THR A 81 -6.35 -0.59 -6.78
C THR A 81 -5.07 0.20 -6.63
N SER A 82 -5.07 1.10 -5.66
CA SER A 82 -3.85 1.82 -5.30
C SER A 82 -3.19 1.22 -4.06
N PHE A 83 -1.87 1.30 -4.02
CA PHE A 83 -1.05 0.67 -2.99
C PHE A 83 -0.20 1.71 -2.27
N GLY A 84 -0.58 2.03 -1.03
CA GLY A 84 0.10 2.93 -0.11
C GLY A 84 1.12 2.24 0.78
N TYR A 85 2.12 2.97 1.22
CA TYR A 85 3.12 2.51 2.18
C TYR A 85 3.31 3.55 3.28
N VAL A 86 3.46 3.11 4.53
CA VAL A 86 3.69 3.98 5.68
C VAL A 86 4.73 3.32 6.58
N ASP A 87 5.86 4.02 6.75
CA ASP A 87 6.82 3.67 7.79
C ASP A 87 6.29 4.17 9.15
N VAL A 88 6.08 3.25 10.09
CA VAL A 88 5.48 3.57 11.40
C VAL A 88 6.45 4.34 12.30
N ASP A 89 7.75 4.27 12.08
CA ASP A 89 8.76 5.03 12.82
C ASP A 89 8.77 6.49 12.34
N ASP A 90 8.61 6.71 11.03
CA ASP A 90 8.54 8.05 10.44
C ASP A 90 7.17 8.72 10.69
N HIS A 91 6.08 7.93 10.78
CA HIS A 91 4.70 8.44 10.95
C HIS A 91 3.91 7.79 12.13
N PRO A 92 4.40 7.84 13.38
CA PRO A 92 3.82 7.11 14.50
C PRO A 92 2.42 7.60 14.92
N ALA A 93 2.12 8.88 14.70
CA ALA A 93 0.78 9.43 14.99
C ALA A 93 -0.27 8.86 14.03
N TYR A 94 0.07 8.75 12.74
CA TYR A 94 -0.83 8.19 11.74
C TYR A 94 -1.05 6.70 11.96
N ALA A 95 0.02 5.93 12.19
CA ALA A 95 -0.08 4.50 12.50
C ALA A 95 -0.99 4.22 13.71
N ARG A 96 -0.86 4.99 14.80
CA ARG A 96 -1.73 4.87 15.98
C ARG A 96 -3.20 5.22 15.67
N LYS A 97 -3.45 6.30 14.94
CA LYS A 97 -4.81 6.70 14.52
C LYS A 97 -5.47 5.63 13.65
N SER A 98 -4.68 4.94 12.84
CA SER A 98 -5.09 3.82 11.98
C SER A 98 -5.21 2.48 12.73
N GLY A 99 -5.03 2.45 14.05
CA GLY A 99 -5.20 1.24 14.86
C GLY A 99 -4.08 0.21 14.70
N ILE A 100 -2.93 0.60 14.15
CA ILE A 100 -1.80 -0.30 13.92
C ILE A 100 -1.09 -0.58 15.25
N SER A 101 -1.18 -1.83 15.70
CA SER A 101 -0.55 -2.30 16.94
C SER A 101 0.73 -3.12 16.72
N ASN A 102 0.94 -3.63 15.50
CA ASN A 102 2.12 -4.39 15.15
C ASN A 102 2.36 -4.32 13.63
N VAL A 103 3.61 -4.52 13.21
CA VAL A 103 4.03 -4.58 11.80
C VAL A 103 4.65 -5.95 11.49
N PRO A 104 4.61 -6.42 10.22
CA PRO A 104 3.98 -5.79 9.07
C PRO A 104 2.45 -5.85 9.15
N ALA A 105 1.76 -4.84 8.64
CA ALA A 105 0.29 -4.84 8.55
C ALA A 105 -0.19 -4.29 7.21
N CYS A 106 -1.38 -4.69 6.78
CA CYS A 106 -2.05 -4.16 5.60
C CYS A 106 -3.47 -3.75 5.97
N SER A 107 -3.81 -2.48 5.72
CA SER A 107 -5.17 -1.96 5.82
C SER A 107 -5.81 -1.90 4.45
N TYR A 108 -7.04 -2.39 4.36
CA TYR A 108 -7.79 -2.51 3.10
C TYR A 108 -8.96 -1.53 3.12
N PHE A 109 -9.12 -0.80 2.02
CA PHE A 109 -10.09 0.27 1.90
C PHE A 109 -11.01 0.08 0.71
N ARG A 110 -12.25 0.56 0.87
CA ARG A 110 -13.21 0.79 -0.21
C ARG A 110 -13.45 2.31 -0.29
N GLY A 111 -12.91 2.95 -1.31
CA GLY A 111 -12.72 4.40 -1.31
C GLY A 111 -11.91 4.84 -0.08
N THR A 112 -12.51 5.67 0.77
CA THR A 112 -11.90 6.16 2.03
C THR A 112 -12.32 5.36 3.26
N GLU A 113 -13.23 4.40 3.12
CA GLU A 113 -13.72 3.58 4.23
C GLU A 113 -12.72 2.44 4.52
N LEU A 114 -12.21 2.39 5.75
CA LEU A 114 -11.41 1.26 6.23
C LEU A 114 -12.32 0.03 6.43
N VAL A 115 -12.03 -1.04 5.71
CA VAL A 115 -12.80 -2.30 5.80
C VAL A 115 -12.18 -3.26 6.80
N ALA A 116 -10.85 -3.42 6.76
CA ALA A 116 -10.13 -4.30 7.67
C ALA A 116 -8.64 -3.94 7.73
N THR A 117 -8.02 -4.28 8.85
CA THR A 117 -6.56 -4.32 8.99
C THR A 117 -6.17 -5.74 9.33
N VAL A 118 -5.32 -6.33 8.49
CA VAL A 118 -4.72 -7.63 8.74
C VAL A 118 -3.29 -7.39 9.22
N ILE A 119 -2.83 -8.15 10.21
CA ILE A 119 -1.48 -8.05 10.79
C ILE A 119 -0.69 -9.33 10.51
N GLY A 120 0.59 -9.21 10.19
CA GLY A 120 1.53 -10.31 10.03
C GLY A 120 2.00 -10.55 8.59
N ILE A 121 3.00 -11.42 8.46
CA ILE A 121 3.71 -11.72 7.21
C ILE A 121 2.96 -12.65 6.25
N GLN A 122 2.09 -13.52 6.78
CA GLN A 122 1.45 -14.62 6.03
C GLN A 122 0.17 -14.21 5.28
N GLN A 123 -0.01 -12.92 5.04
CA GLN A 123 -1.22 -12.38 4.44
C GLN A 123 -1.34 -12.74 2.96
N ASP A 124 -2.53 -13.19 2.56
CA ASP A 124 -2.92 -13.28 1.16
C ASP A 124 -3.58 -11.97 0.74
N ILE A 125 -2.76 -11.03 0.28
CA ILE A 125 -3.20 -9.67 -0.08
C ILE A 125 -4.18 -9.71 -1.26
N GLU A 126 -3.95 -10.61 -2.23
CA GLU A 126 -4.80 -10.74 -3.40
C GLU A 126 -6.19 -11.27 -3.01
N GLN A 127 -6.24 -12.34 -2.21
CA GLN A 127 -7.50 -12.91 -1.73
C GLN A 127 -8.26 -11.92 -0.83
N ASN A 128 -7.57 -11.22 0.07
CA ASN A 128 -8.18 -10.21 0.94
C ASN A 128 -8.78 -9.06 0.11
N LEU A 129 -8.06 -8.60 -0.91
CA LEU A 129 -8.57 -7.58 -1.83
C LEU A 129 -9.79 -8.09 -2.60
N HIS A 130 -9.79 -9.35 -3.05
CA HIS A 130 -10.96 -9.97 -3.69
C HIS A 130 -12.19 -9.99 -2.76
N ILE A 131 -12.01 -10.34 -1.49
CA ILE A 131 -13.07 -10.30 -0.47
C ILE A 131 -13.65 -8.89 -0.33
N VAL A 132 -12.78 -7.88 -0.19
CA VAL A 132 -13.19 -6.47 -0.02
C VAL A 132 -13.97 -5.96 -1.23
N ARG A 133 -13.53 -6.32 -2.45
CA ARG A 133 -14.20 -5.99 -3.72
C ARG A 133 -15.62 -6.53 -3.79
N ASN A 134 -15.84 -7.71 -3.22
CA ASN A 134 -17.14 -8.38 -3.24
C ASN A 134 -18.04 -8.01 -2.06
N GLY A 135 -17.69 -6.97 -1.28
CA GLY A 135 -18.50 -6.54 -0.15
C GLY A 135 -18.15 -7.21 1.19
N GLY A 136 -17.21 -8.16 1.20
CA GLY A 136 -16.83 -8.90 2.40
C GLY A 136 -15.79 -8.21 3.28
N ILE A 137 -15.45 -8.86 4.39
CA ILE A 137 -14.45 -8.43 5.37
C ILE A 137 -13.38 -9.54 5.47
N PRO A 138 -12.09 -9.24 5.20
CA PRO A 138 -10.99 -10.18 5.39
C PRO A 138 -10.93 -10.76 6.81
N ASP A 139 -10.48 -12.02 6.95
CA ASP A 139 -10.20 -12.58 8.26
C ASP A 139 -8.96 -11.90 8.86
N THR A 140 -9.17 -11.16 9.95
CA THR A 140 -8.11 -10.47 10.69
C THR A 140 -7.49 -11.36 11.76
N SER A 141 -8.05 -12.54 12.02
CA SER A 141 -7.46 -13.51 12.91
C SER A 141 -6.31 -14.22 12.18
N ASN A 142 -5.09 -14.06 12.68
CA ASN A 142 -3.86 -14.64 12.11
C ASN A 142 -3.84 -16.17 12.29
N ARG A 143 -4.80 -16.88 11.68
CA ARG A 143 -5.00 -18.33 11.80
C ARG A 143 -4.02 -19.13 10.94
N ILE A 144 -3.42 -18.49 9.93
CA ILE A 144 -2.44 -19.11 9.04
C ILE A 144 -1.15 -19.44 9.80
N SER A 145 -0.85 -18.78 10.94
CA SER A 145 0.28 -19.12 11.81
C SER A 145 0.04 -20.34 12.72
N ARG A 146 -1.13 -21.00 12.64
CA ARG A 146 -1.47 -22.18 13.48
C ARG A 146 -1.50 -23.51 12.71
N MET A 147 -1.09 -23.53 11.45
CA MET A 147 -0.94 -24.77 10.66
C MET A 147 0.54 -25.11 10.47
#